data_AF-Q6MPB6-F1
#
_entry.id   AF-Q6MPB6-F1
#
_cell.length_a   1.000
_cell.length_b   1.000
_cell.length_c   1.000
_cell.angle_alpha   90.00
_cell.angle_beta   90.00
_cell.angle_gamma   90.00
#
_symmetry.space_group_name_H-M   'P 1'
#
loop_
_entity.id
_entity.type
_entity.pdbx_description
1 polymer ?
#
loop_
_entity_poly.entity_id
_entity_poly.type
_entity_poly.pdbx_seq_one_letter_code
_entity_poly.pdbx_strand_id
1 'polypeptide(L)'
;MKQDQISKAKNIKALLSATITVLFFSSFSHAAELGESLVLCKHNKTVRTLRVEIGTDQICRAIYTKQGVDETIGSGQNHQSCHDFVTNVRKNLEEAKWSCREVKEARTSNVLINSED
;
A
#
# COMPACT_ATOMS: atom_id res chain seq x y z
N MET A 1 -55.61 47.22 15.38
CA MET A 1 -56.53 46.88 14.28
C MET A 1 -56.01 47.53 13.00
N LYS A 2 -55.21 46.80 12.21
CA LYS A 2 -54.84 47.12 10.82
C LYS A 2 -53.95 45.99 10.29
N GLN A 3 -54.49 45.12 9.45
CA GLN A 3 -53.75 44.46 8.39
C GLN A 3 -54.77 43.93 7.39
N ASP A 4 -54.92 44.71 6.33
CA ASP A 4 -55.73 44.41 5.16
C ASP A 4 -54.89 43.58 4.18
N GLN A 5 -55.53 42.55 3.63
CA GLN A 5 -55.36 41.94 2.31
C GLN A 5 -53.92 41.51 1.90
N ILE A 6 -53.68 40.32 1.39
CA ILE A 6 -54.13 39.93 0.05
C ILE A 6 -54.10 38.41 -0.04
N SER A 7 -55.28 37.89 -0.36
CA SER A 7 -55.55 36.60 -0.98
C SER A 7 -54.59 36.29 -2.12
N LYS A 8 -53.98 35.09 -2.09
CA LYS A 8 -53.93 34.23 -3.26
C LYS A 8 -53.71 32.78 -2.83
N ALA A 9 -54.84 32.08 -2.72
CA ALA A 9 -54.90 30.65 -2.93
C ALA A 9 -54.13 30.28 -4.22
N LYS A 10 -53.49 29.11 -4.24
CA LYS A 10 -53.96 27.92 -4.97
C LYS A 10 -52.77 27.01 -5.31
N ASN A 11 -52.99 25.73 -5.08
CA ASN A 11 -52.30 24.58 -5.69
C ASN A 11 -51.00 24.08 -5.02
N ILE A 12 -51.24 23.32 -3.97
CA ILE A 12 -50.62 22.01 -3.73
C ILE A 12 -50.40 21.28 -5.07
N LYS A 13 -49.14 21.12 -5.46
CA LYS A 13 -48.67 19.96 -6.22
C LYS A 13 -47.30 19.58 -5.67
N ALA A 14 -47.33 18.80 -4.59
CA ALA A 14 -46.20 17.99 -4.17
C ALA A 14 -45.95 16.96 -5.28
N LEU A 15 -44.99 17.23 -6.16
CA LEU A 15 -44.44 16.21 -7.05
C LEU A 15 -43.22 15.62 -6.35
N LEU A 16 -43.46 14.56 -5.58
CA LEU A 16 -42.45 13.68 -5.03
C LEU A 16 -41.74 12.98 -6.18
N SER A 17 -40.64 13.56 -6.67
CA SER A 17 -39.70 12.85 -7.55
C SER A 17 -38.78 12.01 -6.65
N ALA A 18 -39.23 10.80 -6.32
CA ALA A 18 -38.39 9.80 -5.66
C ALA A 18 -37.40 9.24 -6.68
N THR A 19 -36.30 9.95 -6.93
CA THR A 19 -35.15 9.42 -7.66
C THR A 19 -34.48 8.38 -6.78
N ILE A 20 -34.75 7.10 -7.06
CA ILE A 20 -34.01 5.95 -6.50
C ILE A 20 -32.63 5.96 -7.16
N THR A 21 -31.66 6.55 -6.46
CA THR A 21 -30.25 6.47 -6.84
C THR A 21 -29.72 5.12 -6.38
N VAL A 22 -29.64 4.14 -7.30
CA VAL A 22 -28.98 2.87 -7.04
C VAL A 22 -27.48 3.13 -6.93
N LEU A 23 -26.96 3.17 -5.70
CA LEU A 23 -25.53 3.21 -5.43
C LEU A 23 -24.94 1.86 -5.83
N PHE A 24 -24.39 1.79 -7.05
CA PHE A 24 -23.49 0.72 -7.44
C PHE A 24 -22.26 0.78 -6.53
N PHE A 25 -22.22 -0.09 -5.52
CA PHE A 25 -21.04 -0.34 -4.72
C PHE A 25 -20.01 -1.03 -5.61
N SER A 26 -19.15 -0.24 -6.26
CA SER A 26 -17.94 -0.75 -6.87
C SER A 26 -17.02 -1.23 -5.75
N SER A 27 -16.83 -2.55 -5.66
CA SER A 27 -15.85 -3.17 -4.77
C SER A 27 -14.45 -2.59 -5.09
N PHE A 28 -13.93 -1.73 -4.22
CA PHE A 28 -12.52 -1.33 -4.27
C PHE A 28 -11.67 -2.54 -3.84
N SER A 29 -11.31 -3.38 -4.81
CA SER A 29 -10.24 -4.35 -4.63
C SER A 29 -8.93 -3.58 -4.50
N HIS A 30 -8.53 -3.25 -3.28
CA HIS A 30 -7.15 -2.88 -3.00
C HIS A 30 -6.33 -4.16 -3.14
N ALA A 31 -5.77 -4.39 -4.32
CA ALA A 31 -4.61 -5.25 -4.42
C ALA A 31 -3.56 -4.62 -3.48
N ALA A 32 -3.00 -5.41 -2.57
CA ALA A 32 -1.84 -4.99 -1.80
C ALA A 32 -0.73 -4.71 -2.81
N GLU A 33 -0.65 -3.45 -3.24
CA GLU A 33 0.46 -2.92 -3.98
C GLU A 33 1.68 -3.27 -3.14
N LEU A 34 2.69 -3.90 -3.75
CA LEU A 34 4.03 -4.03 -3.16
C LEU A 34 4.60 -2.61 -3.05
N GLY A 35 3.99 -1.77 -2.21
CA GLY A 35 4.23 -0.34 -2.04
C GLY A 35 5.41 -0.06 -1.12
N GLU A 36 6.36 -1.00 -1.06
CA GLU A 36 7.43 -0.99 -0.09
C GLU A 36 8.73 -1.43 -0.78
N SER A 37 9.67 -0.50 -0.87
CA SER A 37 10.95 -0.68 -1.56
C SER A 37 11.71 -1.88 -0.99
N LEU A 38 11.77 -2.97 -1.78
CA LEU A 38 12.53 -4.17 -1.48
C LEU A 38 13.92 -4.07 -2.13
N VAL A 39 14.97 -4.19 -1.34
CA VAL A 39 16.35 -4.30 -1.82
C VAL A 39 16.82 -5.73 -1.65
N LEU A 40 17.28 -6.35 -2.74
CA LEU A 40 17.88 -7.67 -2.73
C LEU A 40 19.39 -7.54 -2.86
N CYS A 41 20.12 -8.06 -1.88
CA CYS A 41 21.57 -8.09 -1.83
C CYS A 41 22.07 -9.52 -1.99
N LYS A 42 22.93 -9.77 -2.97
CA LYS A 42 23.53 -11.08 -3.26
C LYS A 42 25.04 -11.05 -3.12
N HIS A 43 25.59 -12.08 -2.49
CA HIS A 43 27.03 -12.36 -2.48
C HIS A 43 27.25 -13.85 -2.64
N ASN A 44 27.90 -14.25 -3.74
CA ASN A 44 28.01 -15.65 -4.18
C ASN A 44 26.64 -16.35 -4.26
N LYS A 45 26.42 -17.39 -3.44
CA LYS A 45 25.16 -18.15 -3.37
C LYS A 45 24.22 -17.65 -2.26
N THR A 46 24.61 -16.62 -1.51
CA THR A 46 23.83 -16.10 -0.39
C THR A 46 23.05 -14.88 -0.82
N VAL A 47 21.77 -14.83 -0.43
CA VAL A 47 20.87 -13.70 -0.66
C VAL A 47 20.37 -13.17 0.69
N ARG A 48 20.28 -11.84 0.77
CA ARG A 48 19.71 -11.08 1.87
C ARG A 48 18.73 -10.07 1.30
N THR A 49 17.71 -9.71 2.07
CA THR A 49 16.75 -8.68 1.68
C THR A 49 16.67 -7.59 2.73
N LEU A 50 16.45 -6.36 2.27
CA LEU A 50 16.12 -5.21 3.11
C LEU A 50 14.78 -4.67 2.61
N ARG A 51 13.89 -4.32 3.52
CA ARG A 51 12.60 -3.71 3.18
C ARG A 51 12.15 -2.77 4.28
N VAL A 52 11.23 -1.88 3.96
CA VAL A 52 10.51 -1.09 4.95
C VAL A 52 9.09 -1.62 4.99
N GLU A 53 8.58 -1.92 6.17
CA GLU A 53 7.18 -2.30 6.39
C GLU A 53 6.47 -1.24 7.21
N ILE A 54 5.24 -0.88 6.86
CA ILE A 54 4.36 -0.04 7.67
C ILE A 54 3.43 -0.96 8.45
N GLY A 55 3.61 -0.99 9.78
CA GLY A 55 2.75 -1.75 10.67
C GLY A 55 1.33 -1.18 10.74
N THR A 56 0.40 -1.97 11.29
CA THR A 56 -0.99 -1.53 11.54
C THR A 56 -1.06 -0.34 12.51
N ASP A 57 -0.02 -0.19 13.33
CA ASP A 57 0.22 0.91 14.26
C ASP A 57 0.71 2.20 13.57
N GLN A 58 0.83 2.22 12.24
CA GLN A 58 1.41 3.31 11.46
C GLN A 58 2.89 3.58 11.82
N ILE A 59 3.57 2.59 12.41
CA ILE A 59 5.01 2.65 12.69
C ILE A 59 5.73 1.94 11.55
N CYS A 60 6.68 2.62 10.92
CA CYS A 60 7.55 1.98 9.95
C CYS A 60 8.56 1.08 10.66
N ARG A 61 8.93 -0.03 10.02
CA ARG A 61 9.96 -0.98 10.46
C ARG A 61 10.88 -1.26 9.30
N ALA A 62 12.17 -1.01 9.48
CA ALA A 62 13.19 -1.48 8.55
C ALA A 62 13.52 -2.93 8.90
N ILE A 63 13.27 -3.84 7.97
CA ILE A 63 13.48 -5.28 8.15
C ILE A 63 14.66 -5.73 7.30
N TYR A 64 15.52 -6.53 7.92
CA TYR A 64 16.63 -7.22 7.28
C TYR A 64 16.44 -8.73 7.38
N THR A 65 16.43 -9.41 6.24
CA THR A 65 16.30 -10.86 6.19
C THR A 65 17.64 -11.51 5.92
N LYS A 66 18.04 -12.44 6.79
CA LYS A 66 19.24 -13.25 6.63
C LYS A 66 18.87 -14.72 6.81
N GLN A 67 19.15 -15.53 5.78
CA GLN A 67 18.86 -16.97 5.79
C GLN A 67 17.37 -17.30 6.08
N GLY A 68 16.46 -16.45 5.61
CA GLY A 68 15.01 -16.60 5.83
C GLY A 68 14.51 -16.12 7.19
N VAL A 69 15.40 -15.60 8.05
CA VAL A 69 15.02 -14.99 9.34
C VAL A 69 14.96 -13.48 9.17
N ASP A 70 13.82 -12.90 9.54
CA ASP A 70 13.61 -11.46 9.58
C ASP A 70 14.09 -10.87 10.91
N GLU A 71 14.84 -9.78 10.82
CA GLU A 71 15.31 -8.99 11.94
C GLU A 71 14.91 -7.53 11.73
N THR A 72 14.24 -6.93 12.72
CA THR A 72 13.98 -5.49 12.72
C THR A 72 15.27 -4.75 13.06
N ILE A 73 15.80 -4.00 12.10
CA ILE A 73 17.04 -3.20 12.24
C ILE A 73 16.77 -1.73 12.60
N GLY A 74 15.49 -1.32 12.58
CA GLY A 74 15.07 -0.01 13.00
C GLY A 74 13.55 0.15 12.91
N SER A 75 13.01 1.12 13.63
CA SER A 75 11.58 1.46 13.58
C SER A 75 11.36 2.92 13.93
N GLY A 76 10.29 3.53 13.42
CA GLY A 76 9.95 4.91 13.74
C GLY A 76 8.59 5.32 13.19
N GLN A 77 8.07 6.44 13.69
CA GLN A 77 6.86 7.05 13.13
C GLN A 77 7.13 7.77 11.80
N ASN A 78 8.38 8.21 11.58
CA ASN A 78 8.79 8.86 10.35
C ASN A 78 9.26 7.82 9.33
N HIS A 79 8.55 7.68 8.21
CA HIS A 79 8.89 6.73 7.15
C HIS A 79 10.32 6.91 6.61
N GLN A 80 10.81 8.15 6.53
CA GLN A 80 12.18 8.44 6.07
C GLN A 80 13.22 7.77 6.96
N SER A 81 12.99 7.70 8.27
CA SER A 81 13.94 7.06 9.19
C SER A 81 14.16 5.59 8.87
N CYS A 82 13.12 4.85 8.48
CA CYS A 82 13.24 3.46 8.05
C CYS A 82 13.98 3.30 6.72
N HIS A 83 13.77 4.23 5.79
CA HIS A 83 14.56 4.27 4.56
C HIS A 83 16.05 4.54 4.82
N ASP A 84 16.37 5.38 5.81
CA ASP A 84 17.75 5.67 6.19
C ASP A 84 18.43 4.42 6.79
N PHE A 85 17.73 3.64 7.62
CA PHE A 85 18.23 2.35 8.11
C PHE A 85 18.53 1.38 6.96
N VAL A 86 17.61 1.22 6.02
CA VAL A 86 17.79 0.37 4.83
C VAL A 86 18.98 0.85 3.99
N THR A 87 19.10 2.16 3.77
CA THR A 87 20.18 2.78 3.00
C THR A 87 21.55 2.54 3.65
N ASN A 88 21.64 2.72 4.96
CA ASN A 88 22.88 2.50 5.70
C ASN A 88 23.31 1.03 5.69
N VAL A 89 22.38 0.09 5.90
CA VAL A 89 22.72 -1.34 5.85
C VAL A 89 23.06 -1.77 4.42
N ARG A 90 22.37 -1.26 3.40
CA ARG A 90 22.72 -1.49 2.00
C ARG A 90 24.16 -1.05 1.72
N LYS A 91 24.52 0.18 2.12
CA LYS A 91 25.88 0.71 1.94
C LYS A 91 26.93 -0.18 2.58
N ASN A 92 26.71 -0.60 3.83
CA ASN A 92 27.63 -1.50 4.54
C ASN A 92 27.79 -2.85 3.82
N LEU A 93 26.71 -3.40 3.25
CA LEU A 93 26.77 -4.64 2.46
C LEU A 93 27.55 -4.43 1.15
N GLU A 94 27.31 -3.33 0.45
CA GLU A 94 28.02 -2.98 -0.80
C GLU A 94 29.52 -2.78 -0.56
N GLU A 95 29.90 -2.10 0.54
CA GLU A 95 31.30 -1.98 0.99
C GLU A 95 31.93 -3.34 1.27
N ALA A 96 31.16 -4.27 1.85
CA ALA A 96 31.51 -5.67 2.05
C ALA A 96 31.39 -6.54 0.78
N LYS A 97 31.33 -5.93 -0.42
CA LYS A 97 31.31 -6.59 -1.74
C LYS A 97 30.04 -7.35 -2.08
N TRP A 98 28.91 -7.04 -1.44
CA TRP A 98 27.60 -7.53 -1.88
C TRP A 98 27.09 -6.72 -3.08
N SER A 99 26.37 -7.39 -3.99
CA SER A 99 25.66 -6.72 -5.08
C SER A 99 24.20 -6.51 -4.68
N CYS A 100 23.80 -5.26 -4.48
CA CYS A 100 22.45 -4.89 -4.06
C CYS A 100 21.68 -4.22 -5.20
N ARG A 101 20.39 -4.54 -5.33
CA ARG A 101 19.47 -3.91 -6.28
C ARG A 101 18.08 -3.73 -5.69
N GLU A 102 17.42 -2.65 -6.07
CA GLU A 102 15.99 -2.45 -5.78
C GLU A 102 15.14 -3.33 -6.71
N VAL A 103 14.09 -3.91 -6.16
CA VAL A 103 13.10 -4.72 -6.86
C VAL A 103 11.84 -3.86 -7.01
N LYS A 104 11.69 -3.23 -8.17
CA LYS A 104 10.55 -2.34 -8.47
C LYS A 104 9.26 -3.09 -8.80
N GLU A 105 9.38 -4.30 -9.35
CA GLU A 105 8.26 -5.20 -9.61
C GLU A 105 8.74 -6.64 -9.47
N ALA A 106 8.03 -7.45 -8.69
CA ALA A 106 8.21 -8.89 -8.68
C ALA A 106 7.33 -9.50 -9.78
N ARG A 107 7.94 -9.99 -10.87
CA ARG A 107 7.21 -10.74 -11.89
C ARG A 107 7.05 -12.18 -11.43
N THR A 108 5.82 -12.63 -11.22
CA THR A 108 5.51 -14.06 -11.04
C THR A 108 5.43 -14.73 -12.41
N SER A 109 6.21 -15.79 -12.63
CA SER A 109 6.01 -16.66 -13.80
C SER A 109 4.95 -17.69 -13.44
N ASN A 110 3.78 -17.58 -14.06
CA ASN A 110 2.77 -18.64 -13.99
C ASN A 110 3.24 -19.79 -14.90
N VAL A 111 3.74 -20.88 -14.30
CA VAL A 111 3.99 -22.12 -15.04
C VAL A 111 2.65 -22.83 -15.21
N LEU A 112 2.11 -22.81 -16.43
CA LEU A 112 0.99 -23.69 -16.79
C LEU A 112 1.53 -25.12 -16.87
N ILE A 113 1.16 -25.94 -15.90
CA ILE A 113 1.44 -27.37 -15.94
C ILE A 113 0.42 -27.96 -16.93
N ASN A 114 0.82 -28.18 -18.18
CA ASN A 114 0.03 -28.99 -19.09
C ASN A 114 0.16 -30.45 -18.62
N SER A 115 -0.90 -30.96 -17.97
CA SER A 115 -1.09 -32.39 -17.78
C SER A 115 -1.70 -32.96 -19.07
N GLU A 116 -0.84 -33.41 -19.98
CA GLU A 116 -1.23 -34.32 -21.06
C GLU A 116 -0.62 -35.68 -20.71
N ASP A 117 -1.49 -36.60 -20.24
CA ASP A 117 -1.30 -38.05 -20.29
C ASP A 117 -2.21 -38.61 -21.40
#